data_AF-A0A954QKZ5-F1
#
_entry.id   AF-A0A954QKZ5-F1
#
_cell.length_a   1.000
_cell.length_b   1.000
_cell.length_c   1.000
_cell.angle_alpha   90.00
_cell.angle_beta   90.00
_cell.angle_gamma   90.00
#
_symmetry.space_group_name_H-M   'P 1'
#
loop_
_entity.id
_entity.type
_entity.pdbx_description
1 polymer ?
#
loop_
_entity_poly.entity_id
_entity_poly.type
_entity_poly.pdbx_seq_one_letter_code
_entity_poly.pdbx_strand_id
1 'polypeptide(L)' 'SEQGACIREHYHLAEQLYGPRCGALMRKFGIKYAALHPEPETVRDAFIQVTSRADWEAVLERWYSEGC' A
#
# COMPACT_ATOMS: atom_id res chain seq x y z
N SER A 1 7.62 1.56 -9.79
CA SER A 1 8.80 2.13 -9.12
C SER A 1 9.43 1.11 -8.18
N GLU A 2 10.66 1.35 -7.71
CA GLU A 2 11.30 0.55 -6.66
C GLU A 2 10.47 0.52 -5.36
N GLN A 3 9.86 1.65 -4.98
CA GLN A 3 8.96 1.71 -3.82
C GLN A 3 7.75 0.78 -4.00
N GLY A 4 7.09 0.81 -5.17
CA GLY A 4 5.95 -0.05 -5.46
C GLY A 4 6.28 -1.54 -5.40
N ALA A 5 7.46 -1.94 -5.93
CA ALA A 5 7.94 -3.32 -5.83
C ALA A 5 8.20 -3.73 -4.37
N CYS A 6 8.86 -2.88 -3.59
CA CYS A 6 9.16 -3.12 -2.18
C CYS A 6 7.88 -3.32 -1.34
N ILE A 7 6.88 -2.44 -1.52
CA ILE A 7 5.62 -2.50 -0.78
C ILE A 7 4.79 -3.73 -1.17
N ARG A 8 4.79 -4.13 -2.45
CA ARG A 8 4.14 -5.37 -2.91
C ARG A 8 4.73 -6.60 -2.23
N GLU A 9 6.05 -6.68 -2.18
CA GLU A 9 6.74 -7.77 -1.51
C GLU A 9 6.46 -7.79 -0.01
N HIS A 10 6.46 -6.62 0.64
CA HIS A 10 6.08 -6.51 2.06
C HIS A 10 4.68 -7.10 2.29
N TYR A 11 3.69 -6.75 1.46
CA TYR A 11 2.35 -7.32 1.62
C TYR A 11 2.38 -8.84 1.46
N HIS A 12 3.05 -9.35 0.42
CA HIS A 12 3.13 -10.80 0.17
C HIS A 12 3.66 -11.56 1.39
N LEU A 13 4.75 -11.07 1.98
CA LEU A 13 5.34 -11.65 3.19
C LEU A 13 4.41 -11.49 4.42
N ALA A 14 3.78 -10.33 4.58
CA ALA A 14 2.85 -10.07 5.66
C ALA A 14 1.59 -10.96 5.56
N GLU A 15 1.12 -11.27 4.35
CA GLU A 15 -0.02 -12.16 4.13
C GLU A 15 0.30 -13.60 4.55
N GLN A 16 1.50 -14.08 4.26
CA GLN A 16 1.95 -15.40 4.72
C GLN A 16 2.01 -15.50 6.25
N LEU A 17 2.36 -14.40 6.94
CA LEU A 17 2.50 -14.38 8.40
C LEU A 17 1.17 -14.13 9.13
N TYR A 18 0.35 -13.21 8.63
CA TYR A 18 -0.83 -12.70 9.34
C TYR A 18 -2.17 -13.19 8.77
N GLY A 19 -2.16 -13.80 7.58
CA GLY A 19 -3.34 -14.33 6.90
C GLY A 19 -4.47 -13.28 6.82
N PRO A 20 -5.69 -13.60 7.28
CA PRO A 20 -6.84 -12.68 7.21
C PRO A 20 -6.63 -11.31 7.88
N ARG A 21 -5.69 -11.21 8.83
CA ARG A 21 -5.39 -9.94 9.53
C ARG A 21 -4.49 -9.00 8.73
N CYS A 22 -3.87 -9.50 7.65
CA CYS A 22 -2.89 -8.76 6.85
C CYS A 22 -3.45 -7.44 6.32
N GLY A 23 -4.65 -7.43 5.72
CA GLY A 23 -5.22 -6.23 5.11
C GLY A 23 -5.34 -5.03 6.06
N ALA A 24 -5.77 -5.25 7.30
CA ALA A 24 -5.88 -4.17 8.29
C ALA A 24 -4.51 -3.64 8.76
N LEU A 25 -3.50 -4.51 8.84
CA LEU A 25 -2.13 -4.12 9.18
C LEU A 25 -1.48 -3.36 8.02
N MET A 26 -1.62 -3.88 6.80
CA MET A 26 -1.09 -3.26 5.59
C MET A 26 -1.74 -1.91 5.32
N ARG A 27 -3.03 -1.75 5.54
CA ARG A 27 -3.68 -0.43 5.48
C ARG A 27 -3.01 0.60 6.39
N LYS A 28 -2.76 0.24 7.65
CA LYS A 28 -2.07 1.14 8.60
C LYS A 28 -0.64 1.43 8.16
N PHE A 29 0.05 0.45 7.60
CA PHE A 29 1.37 0.63 7.02
C PHE A 29 1.33 1.63 5.86
N GLY A 30 0.44 1.43 4.88
CA GLY A 30 0.28 2.32 3.71
C GLY A 30 -0.01 3.77 4.10
N ILE A 31 -0.94 4.00 5.04
CA ILE A 31 -1.26 5.34 5.58
C ILE A 31 -0.01 6.06 6.12
N LYS A 32 0.87 5.33 6.81
CA LYS A 32 2.13 5.91 7.34
C LYS A 32 3.18 6.06 6.25
N TYR A 33 3.29 5.08 5.36
CA TYR A 33 4.28 5.04 4.29
C TYR A 33 4.05 6.15 3.26
N ALA A 34 2.80 6.57 3.06
CA ALA A 34 2.43 7.69 2.20
C ALA A 34 3.20 8.99 2.53
N ALA A 35 3.68 9.17 3.77
CA ALA A 35 4.50 10.33 4.14
C ALA A 35 5.83 10.44 3.36
N LEU A 36 6.29 9.36 2.73
CA LEU A 36 7.48 9.34 1.88
C LEU A 36 7.18 9.62 0.39
N HIS A 37 5.91 9.69 0.03
CA HIS A 37 5.47 9.98 -1.34
C HIS A 37 5.51 11.49 -1.62
N PRO A 38 5.79 11.95 -2.87
CA PRO A 38 5.72 13.37 -3.23
C PRO A 38 4.36 14.04 -2.96
N GLU A 39 3.28 13.25 -3.06
CA GLU A 39 1.90 13.66 -2.76
C GLU A 39 1.35 12.93 -1.51
N PRO A 40 1.83 13.27 -0.30
CA PRO A 40 1.61 12.44 0.88
C PRO A 40 0.15 12.41 1.33
N GLU A 41 -0.58 13.53 1.24
CA GLU A 41 -1.98 13.60 1.68
C GLU A 41 -2.90 12.80 0.76
N THR A 42 -2.75 12.96 -0.56
CA THR A 42 -3.56 12.25 -1.55
C THR A 42 -3.38 10.74 -1.45
N VAL A 43 -2.14 10.27 -1.31
CA VAL A 43 -1.83 8.84 -1.20
C VAL A 43 -2.28 8.26 0.14
N ARG A 44 -2.13 9.03 1.23
CA ARG A 44 -2.64 8.63 2.55
C ARG A 44 -4.15 8.43 2.50
N ASP A 45 -4.88 9.36 1.91
CA ASP A 45 -6.34 9.30 1.83
C ASP A 45 -6.79 8.12 0.94
N ALA A 46 -6.05 7.80 -0.12
CA ALA A 46 -6.27 6.60 -0.92
C ALA A 46 -6.12 5.31 -0.09
N PHE A 47 -5.09 5.21 0.75
CA PHE A 47 -4.93 4.07 1.65
C PHE A 47 -6.03 3.98 2.73
N ILE A 48 -6.58 5.11 3.21
CA ILE A 48 -7.70 5.10 4.18
C ILE A 48 -8.91 4.36 3.61
N GLN A 49 -9.18 4.49 2.30
CA GLN A 49 -10.32 3.85 1.63
C GLN A 49 -10.13 2.35 1.34
N VAL A 50 -8.94 1.79 1.58
CA VAL A 50 -8.67 0.37 1.31
C VAL A 50 -9.48 -0.54 2.23
N THR A 51 -10.26 -1.44 1.64
CA THR A 51 -11.02 -2.47 2.35
C THR A 51 -10.69 -3.89 1.90
N SER A 52 -10.05 -4.02 0.74
CA SER A 52 -9.69 -5.30 0.14
C SER A 52 -8.26 -5.32 -0.41
N ARG A 53 -7.77 -6.52 -0.73
CA ARG A 53 -6.51 -6.71 -1.46
C ARG A 53 -6.53 -6.03 -2.84
N ALA A 54 -7.69 -6.03 -3.50
CA ALA A 54 -7.83 -5.39 -4.81
C ALA A 54 -7.69 -3.86 -4.70
N ASP A 55 -8.29 -3.24 -3.68
CA ASP A 55 -8.14 -1.80 -3.44
C ASP A 55 -6.68 -1.43 -3.19
N TRP A 56 -5.97 -2.26 -2.43
CA TRP A 56 -4.55 -2.08 -2.16
C TRP A 56 -3.71 -2.06 -3.44
N GLU A 57 -3.89 -3.06 -4.31
CA GLU A 57 -3.20 -3.11 -5.61
C GLU A 57 -3.55 -1.91 -6.49
N ALA A 58 -4.81 -1.46 -6.49
CA ALA A 58 -5.24 -0.29 -7.23
C ALA A 58 -4.54 1.00 -6.75
N VAL A 59 -4.32 1.14 -5.44
CA VAL A 59 -3.53 2.27 -4.88
C VAL A 59 -2.08 2.19 -5.37
N LEU A 60 -1.45 1.01 -5.35
CA LEU A 60 -0.07 0.85 -5.80
C LEU A 60 0.10 1.07 -7.31
N GLU A 61 -0.86 0.63 -8.11
CA GLU A 61 -0.84 0.86 -9.56
C GLU A 61 -0.96 2.36 -9.88
N ARG A 62 -1.84 3.06 -9.17
CA ARG A 62 -2.09 4.48 -9.39
C ARG A 62 -0.94 5.39 -8.95
N TRP A 63 -0.32 5.08 -7.82
CA TRP A 63 0.61 6.01 -7.15
C TRP A 63 2.06 5.51 -7.07
N TYR A 64 2.32 4.23 -7.37
CA TYR A 64 3.65 3.63 -7.27
C TYR A 64 4.04 2.86 -8.54
N SER A 65 3.42 3.17 -9.68
CA SER A 65 3.84 2.67 -11.00
C SER A 65 5.17 3.29 -11.43
N GLU A 66 5.75 2.79 -12.52
CA GLU A 66 6.94 3.40 -13.11
C GLU A 66 6.59 4.80 -13.66
N GLY A 67 7.29 5.84 -13.20
CA GLY A 67 7.11 7.21 -13.68
C GLY A 67 6.29 8.16 -12.79
N CYS A 68 5.90 7.73 -11.58
CA CYS A 68 5.44 8.62 -10.52
C CYS A 68 6.60 9.19 -9.70
#